data_AF-A0A920MGU5-F1
#
_entry.id   AF-A0A920MGU5-F1
#
_cell.length_a   1.000
_cell.length_b   1.000
_cell.length_c   1.000
_cell.angle_alpha   90.00
_cell.angle_beta   90.00
_cell.angle_gamma   90.00
#
_symmetry.space_group_name_H-M   'P 1'
#
loop_
_entity.id
_entity.type
_entity.pdbx_description
1 polymer ?
#
loop_
_entity_poly.entity_id
_entity_poly.type
_entity_poly.pdbx_seq_one_letter_code
_entity_poly.pdbx_strand_id
1 'polypeptide(L)'
;MAIRIKSKWSKTVKREKTTDDVASALSYIGWKISLDKAKNLHGEDFEYTSDHQRITFIVEYMSFQVHIADRLMYLDNKKPEYRTEVMNKLGTYSSAIMQENWRIFLGKVIIKLDTSRL
;
A
#
# COMPACT_ATOMS: atom_id res chain seq x y z
N MET A 1 0.37 17.27 6.93
CA MET A 1 -1.02 17.51 6.46
C MET A 1 -1.91 16.36 6.95
N ALA A 2 -3.19 16.55 7.27
CA ALA A 2 -4.01 15.45 7.78
C ALA A 2 -4.54 14.56 6.64
N ILE A 3 -4.10 13.30 6.56
CA ILE A 3 -4.60 12.34 5.58
C ILE A 3 -6.03 11.89 5.92
N ARG A 4 -6.97 12.05 4.98
CA ARG A 4 -8.33 11.50 5.12
C ARG A 4 -8.31 10.00 4.84
N ILE A 5 -8.56 9.19 5.87
CA ILE A 5 -8.69 7.73 5.80
C ILE A 5 -10.15 7.34 6.04
N LYS A 6 -10.69 6.45 5.19
CA LYS A 6 -12.02 5.86 5.43
C LYS A 6 -11.87 4.72 6.44
N SER A 7 -12.15 5.01 7.70
CA SER A 7 -12.07 4.04 8.81
C SER A 7 -13.35 3.23 9.04
N LYS A 8 -14.44 3.58 8.35
CA LYS A 8 -15.76 2.96 8.52
C LYS A 8 -16.30 2.46 7.19
N TRP A 9 -16.87 1.26 7.20
CA TRP A 9 -17.64 0.74 6.08
C TRP A 9 -18.91 1.54 5.87
N SER A 10 -19.35 1.66 4.61
CA SER A 10 -20.63 2.29 4.31
C SER A 10 -21.79 1.48 4.87
N LYS A 11 -22.70 2.14 5.61
CA LYS A 11 -23.91 1.53 6.17
C LYS A 11 -24.93 1.10 5.10
N THR A 12 -24.78 1.59 3.87
CA THR A 12 -25.66 1.23 2.75
C THR A 12 -25.39 -0.17 2.18
N VAL A 13 -24.19 -0.73 2.42
CA VAL A 13 -23.83 -2.05 1.90
C VAL A 13 -24.13 -3.11 2.95
N LYS A 14 -25.29 -3.77 2.85
CA LYS A 14 -25.79 -4.78 3.79
C LYS A 14 -25.28 -6.23 3.54
N ARG A 15 -24.13 -6.40 2.90
CA ARG A 15 -23.51 -7.73 2.71
C ARG A 15 -22.35 -7.94 3.68
N GLU A 16 -22.17 -9.19 4.11
CA GLU A 16 -20.98 -9.60 4.83
C GLU A 16 -19.71 -9.27 4.01
N LYS A 17 -18.67 -8.82 4.72
CA LYS A 17 -17.41 -8.46 4.10
C LYS A 17 -16.59 -9.70 3.91
N THR A 18 -16.18 -9.91 2.67
CA THR A 18 -15.30 -11.01 2.33
C THR A 18 -13.87 -10.65 2.79
N THR A 19 -13.03 -11.66 2.91
CA THR A 19 -11.58 -11.50 3.08
C THR A 19 -10.97 -10.63 1.97
N ASP A 20 -11.57 -10.66 0.77
CA ASP A 20 -11.20 -9.85 -0.39
C ASP A 20 -11.45 -8.36 -0.16
N ASP A 21 -12.62 -7.99 0.34
CA ASP A 21 -12.94 -6.60 0.68
C ASP A 21 -11.96 -6.04 1.72
N VAL A 22 -11.66 -6.84 2.73
CA VAL A 22 -10.76 -6.46 3.82
C VAL A 22 -9.34 -6.25 3.29
N ALA A 23 -8.82 -7.21 2.52
CA ALA A 23 -7.49 -7.11 1.95
C ALA A 23 -7.34 -5.92 0.98
N SER A 24 -8.33 -5.70 0.11
CA SER A 24 -8.36 -4.57 -0.82
C SER A 24 -8.41 -3.22 -0.08
N ALA A 25 -9.24 -3.11 0.96
CA ALA A 25 -9.31 -1.89 1.77
C ALA A 25 -8.00 -1.64 2.55
N LEU A 26 -7.43 -2.67 3.16
CA LEU A 26 -6.19 -2.56 3.94
C LEU A 26 -5.00 -2.16 3.06
N SER A 27 -4.83 -2.80 1.89
CA SER A 27 -3.75 -2.46 0.94
C SER A 27 -3.86 -1.01 0.46
N TYR A 28 -5.06 -0.53 0.13
CA TYR A 28 -5.28 0.85 -0.31
C TYR A 28 -5.00 1.86 0.80
N ILE A 29 -5.48 1.60 2.02
CA ILE A 29 -5.21 2.47 3.18
C ILE A 29 -3.72 2.47 3.52
N GLY A 30 -3.06 1.31 3.46
CA GLY A 30 -1.64 1.18 3.74
C GLY A 30 -0.77 1.97 2.76
N TRP A 31 -1.08 1.89 1.46
CA TRP A 31 -0.45 2.73 0.44
C TRP A 31 -0.62 4.22 0.72
N LYS A 32 -1.83 4.65 1.05
CA LYS A 32 -2.15 6.05 1.39
C LYS A 32 -1.33 6.56 2.58
N ILE A 33 -1.22 5.78 3.64
CA ILE A 33 -0.41 6.12 4.82
C ILE A 33 1.07 6.19 4.44
N SER A 34 1.56 5.21 3.67
CA SER A 34 2.97 5.14 3.27
C SER A 34 3.37 6.32 2.38
N LEU A 35 2.50 6.73 1.45
CA LEU A 35 2.70 7.94 0.64
C LEU A 35 2.72 9.22 1.48
N ASP A 36 1.83 9.35 2.45
CA ASP A 36 1.80 10.52 3.33
C ASP A 36 3.06 10.59 4.20
N LYS A 37 3.53 9.44 4.71
CA LYS A 37 4.77 9.36 5.49
C LYS A 37 6.00 9.65 4.66
N ALA A 38 6.11 9.13 3.44
CA ALA A 38 7.18 9.48 2.52
C ALA A 38 7.19 10.98 2.17
N LYS A 39 6.01 11.62 2.08
CA LYS A 39 5.92 13.08 1.85
C LYS A 39 6.31 13.90 3.06
N ASN A 40 5.85 13.52 4.25
CA ASN A 40 6.14 14.27 5.48
C ASN A 40 7.61 14.13 5.88
N LEU A 41 8.24 12.97 5.66
CA LEU A 41 9.68 12.78 5.94
C LEU A 41 10.56 13.73 5.11
N HIS A 42 10.15 14.04 3.88
CA HIS A 42 10.84 15.04 3.06
C HIS A 42 10.78 16.46 3.65
N GLY A 43 9.77 16.76 4.45
CA GLY A 43 9.63 18.04 5.16
C GLY A 43 10.26 18.06 6.57
N GLU A 44 10.72 16.91 7.08
CA GLU A 44 11.32 16.71 8.41
C GLU A 44 12.81 16.33 8.27
N ASP A 45 13.60 17.20 7.61
CA ASP A 45 15.07 17.12 7.46
C ASP A 45 15.66 15.89 6.75
N PHE A 46 14.83 15.01 6.18
CA PHE A 46 15.28 13.87 5.37
C PHE A 46 15.17 14.20 3.88
N GLU A 47 16.29 14.63 3.28
CA GLU A 47 16.40 14.77 1.83
C GLU A 47 16.60 13.41 1.18
N TYR A 48 15.60 12.99 0.39
CA TYR A 48 15.78 11.89 -0.53
C TYR A 48 16.71 12.32 -1.66
N THR A 49 17.81 11.62 -1.84
CA THR A 49 18.77 11.89 -2.92
C THR A 49 18.30 11.33 -4.26
N SER A 50 17.29 10.45 -4.27
CA SER A 50 16.73 9.84 -5.48
C SER A 50 15.28 9.39 -5.28
N ASP A 51 14.49 9.40 -6.35
CA ASP A 51 13.15 8.79 -6.39
C ASP A 51 13.18 7.28 -6.04
N HIS A 52 14.30 6.61 -6.29
CA HIS A 52 14.48 5.22 -5.86
C HIS A 52 14.44 5.08 -4.33
N GLN A 53 15.11 5.98 -3.59
CA GLN A 53 15.08 5.95 -2.13
C GLN A 53 13.68 6.22 -1.57
N ARG A 54 12.91 7.12 -2.22
CA ARG A 54 11.51 7.37 -1.87
C ARG A 54 10.67 6.11 -2.00
N ILE A 55 10.84 5.36 -3.09
CA ILE A 55 10.13 4.11 -3.33
C ILE A 55 10.56 3.04 -2.31
N THR A 56 11.86 2.89 -2.05
CA THR A 56 12.37 1.94 -1.04
C THR A 56 11.73 2.19 0.33
N PHE A 57 11.65 3.45 0.74
CA PHE A 57 11.00 3.82 2.01
C PHE A 57 9.51 3.46 2.03
N ILE A 58 8.79 3.70 0.94
CA ILE A 58 7.37 3.32 0.82
C ILE A 58 7.20 1.79 0.90
N VAL A 59 8.07 1.02 0.23
CA VAL A 59 8.06 -0.46 0.26
C VAL A 59 8.29 -0.99 1.69
N GLU A 60 9.24 -0.40 2.41
CA GLU A 60 9.55 -0.78 3.79
C GLU A 60 8.36 -0.47 4.72
N TYR A 61 7.76 0.72 4.57
CA TYR A 61 6.57 1.11 5.32
C TYR A 61 5.40 0.16 5.08
N MET A 62 5.16 -0.23 3.83
CA MET A 62 4.10 -1.17 3.49
C MET A 62 4.36 -2.56 4.06
N SER A 63 5.61 -3.05 3.97
CA SER A 63 6.00 -4.35 4.53
C SER A 63 5.74 -4.40 6.04
N PHE A 64 6.10 -3.32 6.75
CA PHE A 64 5.84 -3.21 8.18
C PHE A 64 4.34 -3.19 8.52
N GLN A 65 3.53 -2.47 7.74
CA GLN A 65 2.09 -2.44 7.92
C GLN A 65 1.42 -3.80 7.70
N VAL A 66 1.89 -4.59 6.75
CA VAL A 66 1.41 -5.97 6.52
C VAL A 66 1.63 -6.81 7.79
N HIS A 67 2.80 -6.73 8.42
CA HIS A 67 3.06 -7.43 9.68
C HIS A 67 2.19 -6.92 10.83
N ILE A 68 1.96 -5.60 10.93
CA ILE A 68 1.04 -5.04 11.92
C ILE A 68 -0.38 -5.57 11.72
N ALA A 69 -0.86 -5.65 10.47
CA ALA A 69 -2.20 -6.14 10.17
C ALA A 69 -2.41 -7.57 10.70
N ASP A 70 -1.44 -8.46 10.47
CA ASP A 70 -1.50 -9.83 11.00
C ASP A 70 -1.51 -9.85 12.54
N ARG A 71 -0.64 -9.05 13.17
CA ARG A 71 -0.57 -8.94 14.64
C ARG A 71 -1.88 -8.44 15.23
N LEU A 72 -2.52 -7.45 14.61
CA LEU A 72 -3.81 -6.92 15.07
C LEU A 72 -4.93 -7.95 14.92
N MET A 73 -4.96 -8.71 13.82
CA MET A 73 -5.96 -9.79 13.66
C MET A 73 -5.76 -10.92 14.66
N TYR A 74 -4.51 -11.22 15.02
CA TYR A 74 -4.22 -12.17 16.10
C TYR A 74 -4.75 -11.67 17.44
N LEU A 75 -4.52 -10.39 17.77
CA LEU A 75 -5.03 -9.77 19.01
C LEU A 75 -6.56 -9.70 19.05
N ASP A 76 -7.22 -9.53 17.90
CA ASP A 76 -8.69 -9.57 17.76
C ASP A 76 -9.26 -11.00 17.70
N ASN A 77 -8.44 -12.00 18.04
CA ASN A 77 -8.81 -13.42 18.13
C ASN A 77 -9.45 -13.96 16.83
N LYS A 78 -9.00 -13.47 15.66
CA LYS A 78 -9.45 -14.00 14.37
C LYS A 78 -8.90 -15.41 14.14
N LYS A 79 -9.74 -16.26 13.56
CA LYS A 79 -9.37 -17.64 13.22
C LYS A 79 -8.10 -17.69 12.34
N PRO A 80 -7.18 -18.64 12.56
CA PRO A 80 -5.96 -18.76 11.76
C PRO A 80 -6.19 -18.86 10.25
N GLU A 81 -7.25 -19.56 9.84
CA GLU A 81 -7.61 -19.76 8.43
C GLU A 81 -8.03 -18.43 7.79
N TYR A 82 -8.85 -17.65 8.50
CA TYR A 82 -9.28 -16.32 8.07
C TYR A 82 -8.08 -15.38 7.93
N ARG A 83 -7.17 -15.36 8.92
CA ARG A 83 -5.95 -14.57 8.88
C ARG A 83 -5.10 -14.94 7.67
N THR A 84 -4.84 -16.23 7.47
CA THR A 84 -4.04 -16.72 6.34
C THR A 84 -4.64 -16.27 5.00
N GLU A 85 -5.96 -16.41 4.85
CA GLU A 85 -6.66 -15.98 3.63
C GLU A 85 -6.55 -14.47 3.40
N VAL A 86 -6.77 -13.66 4.44
CA VAL A 86 -6.63 -12.19 4.34
C VAL A 86 -5.19 -11.80 4.03
N MET A 87 -4.20 -12.42 4.67
CA MET A 87 -2.78 -12.10 4.47
C MET A 87 -2.30 -12.43 3.05
N ASN A 88 -2.71 -13.57 2.50
CA ASN A 88 -2.41 -13.94 1.11
C ASN A 88 -3.00 -12.92 0.13
N LYS A 89 -4.27 -12.55 0.31
CA LYS A 89 -4.92 -11.54 -0.53
C LYS A 89 -4.28 -10.16 -0.35
N LEU A 90 -3.95 -9.79 0.89
CA LEU A 90 -3.33 -8.50 1.21
C LEU A 90 -1.97 -8.36 0.52
N GLY A 91 -1.16 -9.43 0.50
CA GLY A 91 0.09 -9.47 -0.24
C GLY A 91 -0.11 -9.22 -1.73
N THR A 92 -1.06 -9.91 -2.35
CA THR A 92 -1.41 -9.75 -3.78
C THR A 92 -1.91 -8.35 -4.12
N TYR A 93 -2.82 -7.79 -3.31
CA TYR A 93 -3.29 -6.43 -3.56
C TYR A 93 -2.22 -5.38 -3.32
N SER A 94 -1.37 -5.55 -2.30
CA SER A 94 -0.29 -4.62 -2.00
C SER A 94 0.77 -4.62 -3.10
N SER A 95 1.13 -5.79 -3.62
CA SER A 95 2.08 -5.89 -4.74
C SER A 95 1.50 -5.31 -6.03
N ALA A 96 0.22 -5.55 -6.31
CA ALA A 96 -0.47 -4.96 -7.46
C ALA A 96 -0.52 -3.43 -7.39
N ILE A 97 -0.90 -2.87 -6.23
CA ILE A 97 -0.89 -1.41 -6.01
C ILE A 97 0.52 -0.86 -6.16
N MET A 98 1.54 -1.53 -5.61
CA MET A 98 2.93 -1.11 -5.76
C MET A 98 3.37 -1.11 -7.22
N GLN A 99 3.11 -2.19 -7.95
CA GLN A 99 3.50 -2.33 -9.35
C GLN A 99 2.82 -1.30 -10.26
N GLU A 100 1.52 -1.05 -10.04
CA GLU A 100 0.78 -0.06 -10.82
C GLU A 100 1.27 1.36 -10.57
N ASN A 101 1.49 1.73 -9.31
CA ASN A 101 2.03 3.06 -8.99
C ASN A 101 3.50 3.19 -9.43
N TRP A 102 4.29 2.12 -9.34
CA TRP A 102 5.65 2.07 -9.87
C TRP A 102 5.66 2.33 -11.37
N ARG A 103 4.75 1.73 -12.14
CA ARG A 103 4.62 2.00 -13.59
C ARG A 103 4.35 3.46 -13.87
N ILE A 104 3.66 4.18 -12.99
CA ILE A 104 3.41 5.62 -13.15
C ILE A 104 4.67 6.44 -12.79
N PHE A 105 5.40 6.05 -11.74
CA PHE A 105 6.64 6.71 -11.33
C PHE A 105 7.79 6.48 -12.34
N LEU A 106 7.96 5.25 -12.84
CA LEU A 106 8.93 4.93 -13.89
C LEU A 106 8.40 5.19 -15.31
N GLY A 107 7.09 5.36 -15.48
CA GLY A 107 6.42 5.56 -16.79
C GLY A 107 6.64 6.92 -17.42
N LYS A 108 7.29 7.86 -16.73
CA LYS A 108 7.96 9.00 -17.38
C LYS A 108 9.25 8.62 -18.12
N VAL A 109 9.71 7.36 -18.01
CA VAL A 109 10.93 6.84 -18.67
C VAL A 109 10.65 5.61 -19.55
N ILE A 110 9.52 4.91 -19.41
CA ILE A 110 9.22 3.70 -20.24
C ILE A 110 8.17 3.98 -21.33
N ILE A 111 8.10 5.20 -21.87
CA ILE A 111 7.62 5.46 -23.25
C ILE A 111 8.50 6.55 -23.87
N LYS A 112 9.74 6.20 -24.16
CA LYS A 112 10.50 6.61 -25.35
C LYS A 112 11.73 5.70 -25.41
N LEU A 113 11.50 4.45 -25.85
CA LEU A 113 12.49 3.84 -26.72
C LEU A 113 12.39 4.62 -28.03
N ASP A 114 13.06 5.77 -28.06
CA ASP A 114 13.30 6.53 -29.26
C ASP A 114 14.34 5.75 -30.08
N THR A 115 13.85 4.88 -30.96
CA THR A 115 14.64 4.24 -32.02
C THR A 115 14.91 5.21 -33.18
N SER A 116 15.18 6.49 -32.91
CA SER A 116 15.55 7.48 -33.94
C SER A 116 16.99 7.98 -33.82
N ARG A 117 17.84 7.32 -33.04
CA ARG A 117 19.29 7.57 -33.05
C ARG A 117 20.10 6.27 -33.17
N LEU A 118 19.94 5.62 -34.32
CA LEU A 118 21.00 4.94 -35.06
C LEU A 118 20.84 5.31 -36.53
#